data_AF-A0A813FF73-F1
#
_entry.id   AF-A0A813FF73-F1
#
_cell.length_a   1.000
_cell.length_b   1.000
_cell.length_c   1.000
_cell.angle_alpha   90.00
_cell.angle_beta   90.00
_cell.angle_gamma   90.00
#
_symmetry.space_group_name_H-M   'P 1'
#
loop_
_entity.id
_entity.type
_entity.pdbx_description
1 polymer ?
#
loop_
_entity_poly.entity_id
_entity_poly.type
_entity_poly.pdbx_seq_one_letter_code
_entity_poly.pdbx_strand_id
1 'polypeptide(L)'
;MAVVLKKCRPYLQRAEELSAHEPVIAHYCRLYAMEILIRARQGGEVSPDIQALLLAELEKAETARKALDLSAGQETVESFALRVFDAADVADRTAEDGSDRAPVVPQFYVAGLFLEICAQFYEGELPPDLAEKAKYARFRVVQIREGIRNGTSSAPADPDASRVASDAAPGPQAPAMAAMLRPVAAASPHHGGAASGYCTAAGASPVAAGGVMQPQMPHAIKAESKKQAEFASSALDFGDVATARRCLLEALRLIDGRVK
;
A
#
# COMPACT_ATOMS: atom_id res chain seq x y z
N MET A 1 3.86 20.29 6.59
CA MET A 1 4.47 19.19 5.81
C MET A 1 3.41 18.57 4.93
N ALA A 2 3.66 18.52 3.62
CA ALA A 2 2.75 17.98 2.61
C ALA A 2 2.32 16.53 2.95
N VAL A 3 1.04 16.21 2.78
CA VAL A 3 0.46 14.91 3.17
C VAL A 3 1.14 13.77 2.40
N VAL A 4 1.50 14.03 1.13
CA VAL A 4 2.21 13.07 0.28
C VAL A 4 3.57 12.65 0.85
N LEU A 5 4.33 13.57 1.46
CA LEU A 5 5.65 13.24 2.02
C LEU A 5 5.54 12.22 3.15
N LYS A 6 4.48 12.32 3.97
CA LYS A 6 4.20 11.34 5.03
C LYS A 6 3.84 9.97 4.45
N LYS A 7 3.13 9.93 3.31
CA LYS A 7 2.76 8.69 2.61
C LYS A 7 3.98 7.99 1.99
N CYS A 8 4.98 8.74 1.51
CA CYS A 8 6.18 8.19 0.88
C CYS A 8 7.19 7.63 1.89
N ARG A 9 7.27 8.24 3.07
CA ARG A 9 8.23 7.90 4.13
C ARG A 9 8.37 6.39 4.42
N PRO A 10 7.29 5.60 4.62
CA PRO A 10 7.45 4.18 4.92
C PRO A 10 8.17 3.40 3.81
N TYR A 11 7.92 3.74 2.54
CA TYR A 11 8.57 3.11 1.39
C TYR A 11 10.05 3.46 1.30
N LEU A 12 10.38 4.74 1.47
CA LEU A 12 11.78 5.19 1.48
C LEU A 12 12.56 4.60 2.65
N GLN A 13 11.93 4.46 3.83
CA GLN A 13 12.56 3.80 4.96
C GLN A 13 12.89 2.33 4.64
N ARG A 14 11.96 1.58 4.04
CA ARG A 14 12.23 0.19 3.59
C ARG A 14 13.33 0.15 2.53
N ALA A 15 13.37 1.12 1.62
CA ALA A 15 14.42 1.20 0.62
C ALA A 15 15.81 1.31 1.26
N GLU A 16 15.99 2.21 2.23
CA GLU A 16 17.28 2.40 2.91
C GLU A 16 17.70 1.14 3.69
N GLU A 17 16.77 0.52 4.43
CA GLU A 17 17.04 -0.70 5.19
C GLU A 17 17.43 -1.90 4.32
N LEU A 18 16.82 -2.02 3.13
CA LEU A 18 17.07 -3.13 2.22
C LEU A 18 18.24 -2.90 1.26
N SER A 19 18.77 -1.68 1.15
CA SER A 19 19.76 -1.32 0.13
C SER A 19 21.03 -2.17 0.16
N ALA A 20 21.42 -2.69 1.32
CA ALA A 20 22.62 -3.51 1.48
C ALA A 20 22.41 -5.01 1.19
N HIS A 21 21.19 -5.52 1.34
CA HIS A 21 20.91 -6.97 1.34
C HIS A 21 19.94 -7.41 0.25
N GLU A 22 18.98 -6.54 -0.11
CA GLU A 22 17.94 -6.78 -1.10
C GLU A 22 17.86 -5.55 -2.04
N PRO A 23 18.93 -5.24 -2.79
CA PRO A 23 19.06 -3.96 -3.50
C PRO A 23 18.04 -3.80 -4.64
N VAL A 24 17.57 -4.89 -5.25
CA VAL A 24 16.47 -4.88 -6.23
C VAL A 24 15.16 -4.45 -5.57
N ILE A 25 14.83 -5.02 -4.41
CA ILE A 25 13.63 -4.63 -3.66
C ILE A 25 13.73 -3.17 -3.20
N ALA A 26 14.89 -2.76 -2.70
CA ALA A 26 15.15 -1.38 -2.33
C ALA A 26 14.96 -0.40 -3.50
N HIS A 27 15.37 -0.78 -4.71
CA HIS A 27 15.14 -0.01 -5.92
C HIS A 27 13.65 0.18 -6.20
N TYR A 28 12.85 -0.89 -6.14
CA TYR A 28 11.40 -0.81 -6.38
C TYR A 28 10.62 -0.10 -5.26
N CYS A 29 11.10 -0.13 -4.01
CA CYS A 29 10.58 0.73 -2.95
C CYS A 29 10.76 2.22 -3.27
N ARG A 30 11.93 2.62 -3.82
CA ARG A 30 12.19 4.01 -4.24
C ARG A 30 11.33 4.40 -5.41
N LEU A 31 11.23 3.56 -6.44
CA LEU A 31 10.38 3.81 -7.61
C LEU A 31 8.92 4.04 -7.19
N TYR A 32 8.39 3.24 -6.26
CA TYR A 32 7.01 3.42 -5.80
C TYR A 32 6.81 4.74 -5.06
N ALA A 33 7.75 5.11 -4.18
CA ALA A 33 7.71 6.39 -3.50
C ALA A 33 7.76 7.56 -4.49
N MET A 34 8.61 7.47 -5.51
CA MET A 34 8.70 8.47 -6.58
C MET A 34 7.40 8.56 -7.38
N GLU A 35 6.75 7.43 -7.69
CA GLU A 35 5.45 7.42 -8.37
C GLU A 35 4.38 8.15 -7.55
N ILE A 36 4.32 7.94 -6.23
CA ILE A 36 3.42 8.66 -5.33
C ILE A 36 3.69 10.17 -5.39
N LEU A 37 4.95 10.59 -5.37
CA LEU A 37 5.34 12.01 -5.48
C LEU A 37 4.96 12.61 -6.84
N ILE A 38 5.18 11.87 -7.93
CA ILE A 38 4.85 12.30 -9.30
C ILE A 38 3.34 12.45 -9.46
N ARG A 39 2.55 11.48 -9.00
CA ARG A 39 1.07 11.55 -9.03
C ARG A 39 0.55 12.74 -8.22
N ALA A 40 1.13 13.03 -7.06
CA ALA A 40 0.76 14.20 -6.26
C ALA A 40 1.04 15.52 -6.99
N ARG A 41 2.20 15.63 -7.68
CA ARG A 41 2.51 16.79 -8.52
C ARG A 41 1.54 16.94 -9.70
N GLN A 42 1.18 15.85 -10.36
CA GLN A 42 0.17 15.85 -11.42
C GLN A 42 -1.20 16.30 -10.91
N GLY A 43 -1.52 16.00 -9.64
CA GLY A 43 -2.72 16.49 -8.94
C GLY A 43 -2.62 17.92 -8.40
N GLY A 44 -1.53 18.64 -8.64
CA GLY A 44 -1.34 20.03 -8.21
C GLY A 44 -0.66 20.22 -6.85
N GLU A 45 -0.29 19.15 -6.14
CA GLU A 45 0.50 19.23 -4.91
C GLU A 45 1.99 19.41 -5.28
N VAL A 46 2.39 20.66 -5.50
CA VAL A 46 3.77 21.03 -5.82
C VAL A 46 4.36 21.84 -4.67
N SER A 47 5.51 21.41 -4.17
CA SER A 47 6.29 22.14 -3.17
C SER A 47 7.79 21.95 -3.43
N PRO A 48 8.66 22.87 -2.98
CA PRO A 48 10.10 22.71 -3.10
C PRO A 48 10.59 21.41 -2.42
N ASP A 49 9.99 21.03 -1.30
CA ASP A 49 10.33 19.79 -0.58
C ASP A 49 10.04 18.54 -1.43
N ILE A 50 8.90 18.50 -2.12
CA ILE A 50 8.53 17.39 -3.02
C ILE A 50 9.51 17.32 -4.20
N GLN A 51 9.87 18.47 -4.77
CA GLN A 51 10.83 18.54 -5.88
C GLN A 51 12.22 18.07 -5.45
N ALA A 52 12.72 18.56 -4.32
CA ALA A 52 14.02 18.18 -3.78
C ALA A 52 14.09 16.68 -3.48
N LEU A 53 13.06 16.12 -2.84
CA LEU A 53 12.99 14.70 -2.55
C LEU A 53 12.93 13.84 -3.82
N LEU A 54 12.13 14.23 -4.81
CA LEU A 54 12.01 13.49 -6.06
C LEU A 54 13.34 13.45 -6.83
N LEU A 55 14.06 14.58 -6.90
CA LEU A 55 15.37 14.64 -7.54
C LEU A 55 16.42 13.77 -6.81
N ALA A 56 16.46 13.84 -5.48
CA ALA A 56 17.39 13.05 -4.68
C ALA A 56 17.16 11.53 -4.85
N GLU A 57 15.90 11.08 -4.84
CA GLU A 57 15.59 9.66 -5.02
C GLU A 57 15.77 9.19 -6.47
N LEU A 58 15.55 10.06 -7.46
CA LEU A 58 15.85 9.76 -8.86
C LEU A 58 17.34 9.49 -9.07
N GLU A 59 18.22 10.31 -8.50
CA GLU A 59 19.67 10.13 -8.61
C GLU A 59 20.13 8.79 -8.00
N LYS A 60 19.59 8.43 -6.83
CA LYS A 60 19.83 7.12 -6.20
C LYS A 60 19.34 5.97 -7.07
N ALA A 61 18.12 6.08 -7.63
CA ALA A 61 17.54 5.05 -8.47
C ALA A 61 18.34 4.84 -9.76
N GLU A 62 18.78 5.91 -10.42
CA GLU A 62 19.62 5.86 -11.61
C GLU A 62 21.00 5.26 -11.33
N THR A 63 21.58 5.57 -10.18
CA THR A 63 22.86 5.01 -9.75
C THR A 63 22.72 3.50 -9.52
N ALA A 64 21.70 3.07 -8.78
CA ALA A 64 21.44 1.66 -8.52
C ALA A 64 21.16 0.89 -9.82
N ARG A 65 20.37 1.45 -10.73
CA ARG A 65 20.01 0.81 -12.01
C ARG A 65 21.21 0.46 -12.88
N LYS A 66 22.34 1.18 -12.77
CA LYS A 66 23.58 0.88 -13.52
C LYS A 66 24.25 -0.42 -13.06
N ALA A 67 23.99 -0.85 -11.83
CA ALA A 67 24.64 -2.00 -11.20
C ALA A 67 23.69 -3.20 -10.98
N LEU A 68 22.37 -3.00 -11.13
CA LEU A 68 21.36 -4.02 -10.85
C LEU A 68 20.82 -4.65 -12.14
N ASP A 69 20.62 -5.97 -12.10
CA ASP A 69 19.76 -6.65 -13.05
C ASP A 69 18.30 -6.51 -12.59
N LEU A 70 17.49 -5.86 -13.44
CA LEU A 70 16.06 -5.59 -13.19
C LEU A 70 15.16 -6.38 -14.14
N SER A 71 15.71 -7.29 -14.95
CA SER A 71 14.97 -8.05 -15.97
C SER A 71 13.83 -8.90 -15.38
N ALA A 72 14.04 -9.48 -14.21
CA ALA A 72 13.06 -10.27 -13.45
C ALA A 72 12.43 -9.47 -12.30
N GLY A 73 12.37 -8.14 -12.41
CA GLY A 73 11.98 -7.26 -11.30
C GLY A 73 10.58 -7.54 -10.74
N GLN A 74 9.60 -7.80 -11.61
CA GLN A 74 8.24 -8.14 -11.21
C GLN A 74 8.19 -9.40 -10.35
N GLU A 75 8.69 -10.52 -10.88
CA GLU A 75 8.72 -11.82 -10.19
C GLU A 75 9.49 -11.73 -8.86
N THR A 76 10.61 -10.99 -8.85
CA THR A 76 11.44 -10.80 -7.65
C THR A 76 10.66 -10.06 -6.56
N VAL A 77 9.98 -8.97 -6.91
CA VAL A 77 9.23 -8.15 -5.94
C VAL A 77 7.99 -8.89 -5.43
N GLU A 78 7.24 -9.55 -6.31
CA GLU A 78 6.07 -10.35 -5.93
C GLU A 78 6.47 -11.49 -4.99
N SER A 79 7.50 -12.27 -5.36
CA SER A 79 8.00 -13.37 -4.53
C SER A 79 8.49 -12.88 -3.17
N PHE A 80 9.14 -11.71 -3.13
CA PHE A 80 9.57 -11.09 -1.87
C PHE A 80 8.37 -10.67 -1.00
N ALA A 81 7.38 -9.99 -1.59
CA ALA A 81 6.19 -9.53 -0.88
C ALA A 81 5.39 -10.70 -0.30
N LEU A 82 5.22 -11.77 -1.07
CA LEU A 82 4.55 -13.00 -0.62
C LEU A 82 5.30 -13.68 0.52
N ARG A 83 6.63 -13.82 0.43
CA ARG A 83 7.43 -14.37 1.54
C ARG A 83 7.30 -13.57 2.83
N VAL A 84 7.29 -12.24 2.76
CA VAL A 84 7.10 -11.38 3.94
C VAL A 84 5.69 -11.52 4.51
N PHE A 85 4.68 -11.62 3.65
CA PHE A 85 3.31 -11.86 4.07
C PHE A 85 3.14 -13.23 4.75
N ASP A 86 3.65 -14.29 4.14
CA ASP A 86 3.54 -15.66 4.69
C ASP A 86 4.27 -15.77 6.04
N ALA A 87 5.42 -15.11 6.18
CA ALA A 87 6.12 -15.04 7.46
C ALA A 87 5.30 -14.33 8.55
N ALA A 88 4.58 -13.25 8.20
CA ALA A 88 3.68 -12.56 9.13
C ALA A 88 2.47 -13.43 9.49
N ASP A 89 1.91 -14.15 8.52
CA ASP A 89 0.77 -15.06 8.74
C ASP A 89 1.14 -16.25 9.62
N VAL A 90 2.31 -16.86 9.42
CA VAL A 90 2.83 -17.91 10.31
C VAL A 90 3.02 -17.36 11.72
N ALA A 91 3.66 -16.20 11.87
CA ALA A 91 3.84 -15.57 13.18
C ALA A 91 2.50 -15.31 13.87
N ASP A 92 1.50 -14.84 13.14
CA ASP A 92 0.14 -14.61 13.64
C ASP A 92 -0.52 -15.91 14.11
N ARG A 93 -0.48 -16.98 13.32
CA ARG A 93 -1.09 -18.25 13.69
C ARG A 93 -0.42 -18.92 14.89
N THR A 94 0.89 -18.72 15.04
CA THR A 94 1.67 -19.26 16.17
C THR A 94 1.61 -18.41 17.44
N ALA A 95 1.21 -17.14 17.33
CA ALA A 95 1.16 -16.25 18.48
C ALA A 95 0.01 -16.62 19.42
N GLU A 96 0.24 -16.54 20.72
CA GLU A 96 -0.84 -16.59 21.71
C GLU A 96 -1.62 -15.25 21.73
N ASP A 97 -2.86 -15.26 22.23
CA ASP A 97 -3.67 -14.04 22.32
C ASP A 97 -3.08 -13.00 23.30
N GLY A 98 -3.47 -11.74 23.15
CA GLY A 98 -3.07 -10.66 24.05
C GLY A 98 -1.73 -10.01 23.67
N SER A 99 -0.89 -9.69 24.67
CA SER A 99 0.39 -8.98 24.47
C SER A 99 1.34 -9.71 23.54
N ASP A 100 1.24 -11.03 23.47
CA ASP A 100 2.18 -11.89 22.76
C ASP A 100 1.97 -11.83 21.24
N ARG A 101 0.79 -11.37 20.81
CA ARG A 101 0.46 -11.07 19.40
C ARG A 101 0.86 -9.66 18.96
N ALA A 102 1.27 -8.78 19.86
CA ALA A 102 1.68 -7.41 19.53
C ALA A 102 2.84 -7.33 18.50
N PRO A 103 3.84 -8.22 18.49
CA PRO A 103 4.91 -8.21 17.50
C PRO A 103 4.46 -8.49 16.07
N VAL A 104 3.27 -9.07 15.86
CA VAL A 104 2.71 -9.38 14.53
C VAL A 104 2.22 -8.13 13.80
N VAL A 105 1.78 -7.12 14.55
CA VAL A 105 1.27 -5.85 14.01
C VAL A 105 2.26 -5.16 13.05
N PRO A 106 3.53 -4.90 13.43
CA PRO A 106 4.48 -4.33 12.49
C PRO A 106 4.82 -5.27 11.32
N GLN A 107 4.70 -6.59 11.48
CA GLN A 107 4.97 -7.56 10.40
C GLN A 107 3.92 -7.46 9.29
N PHE A 108 2.62 -7.49 9.64
CA PHE A 108 1.56 -7.30 8.64
C PHE A 108 1.56 -5.89 8.05
N TYR A 109 1.93 -4.87 8.83
CA TYR A 109 2.08 -3.52 8.29
C TYR A 109 3.13 -3.48 7.18
N VAL A 110 4.31 -4.07 7.43
CA VAL A 110 5.39 -4.15 6.44
C VAL A 110 5.01 -5.04 5.25
N ALA A 111 4.34 -6.18 5.48
CA ALA A 111 3.83 -7.03 4.41
C ALA A 111 2.86 -6.26 3.48
N GLY A 112 1.96 -5.47 4.06
CA GLY A 112 1.04 -4.61 3.30
C GLY A 112 1.77 -3.59 2.42
N LEU A 113 2.86 -2.99 2.90
CA LEU A 113 3.68 -2.07 2.11
C LEU A 113 4.31 -2.78 0.89
N PHE A 114 4.88 -3.97 1.06
CA PHE A 114 5.49 -4.70 -0.05
C PHE A 114 4.46 -5.21 -1.06
N LEU A 115 3.28 -5.62 -0.60
CA LEU A 115 2.17 -5.94 -1.50
C LEU A 115 1.72 -4.71 -2.30
N GLU A 116 1.63 -3.53 -1.68
CA GLU A 116 1.27 -2.28 -2.40
C GLU A 116 2.30 -1.90 -3.48
N ILE A 117 3.60 -2.13 -3.24
CA ILE A 117 4.67 -1.85 -4.23
C ILE A 117 4.47 -2.67 -5.52
N CYS A 118 3.86 -3.86 -5.43
CA CYS A 118 3.59 -4.71 -6.60
C CYS A 118 2.67 -4.02 -7.62
N ALA A 119 1.85 -3.05 -7.20
CA ALA A 119 0.93 -2.33 -8.09
C ALA A 119 1.64 -1.61 -9.25
N GLN A 120 2.94 -1.31 -9.12
CA GLN A 120 3.76 -0.73 -10.18
C GLN A 120 3.83 -1.60 -11.45
N PHE A 121 3.66 -2.92 -11.31
CA PHE A 121 3.71 -3.86 -12.43
C PHE A 121 2.33 -4.07 -13.10
N TYR A 122 1.28 -3.47 -12.54
CA TYR A 122 -0.11 -3.71 -12.91
C TYR A 122 -0.89 -2.41 -13.12
N GLU A 123 -0.26 -1.42 -13.77
CA GLU A 123 -0.89 -0.13 -14.09
C GLU A 123 -1.44 0.63 -12.87
N GLY A 124 -0.92 0.32 -11.67
CA GLY A 124 -1.34 0.93 -10.42
C GLY A 124 -2.46 0.20 -9.67
N GLU A 125 -2.98 -0.91 -10.17
CA GLU A 125 -4.00 -1.72 -9.50
C GLU A 125 -3.54 -3.17 -9.29
N LEU A 126 -3.62 -3.68 -8.07
CA LEU A 126 -3.17 -5.04 -7.78
C LEU A 126 -4.09 -6.09 -8.40
N PRO A 127 -3.54 -7.23 -8.89
CA PRO A 127 -4.36 -8.37 -9.26
C PRO A 127 -5.16 -8.88 -8.06
N PRO A 128 -6.32 -9.54 -8.27
CA PRO A 128 -7.25 -9.92 -7.20
C PRO A 128 -6.57 -10.60 -6.01
N ASP A 129 -5.72 -11.59 -6.25
CA ASP A 129 -5.04 -12.36 -5.21
C ASP A 129 -4.13 -11.49 -4.31
N LEU A 130 -3.35 -10.58 -4.92
CA LEU A 130 -2.48 -9.66 -4.17
C LEU A 130 -3.30 -8.57 -3.47
N ALA A 131 -4.38 -8.11 -4.09
CA ALA A 131 -5.29 -7.13 -3.51
C ALA A 131 -5.98 -7.67 -2.24
N GLU A 132 -6.41 -8.92 -2.27
CA GLU A 132 -6.99 -9.62 -1.12
C GLU A 132 -5.98 -9.77 0.02
N LYS A 133 -4.74 -10.20 -0.27
CA LYS A 133 -3.67 -10.28 0.74
C LYS A 133 -3.35 -8.91 1.34
N ALA A 134 -3.29 -7.86 0.51
CA ALA A 134 -3.04 -6.50 1.00
C ALA A 134 -4.18 -6.00 1.89
N LYS A 135 -5.43 -6.30 1.53
CA LYS A 135 -6.62 -6.00 2.34
C LYS A 135 -6.57 -6.77 3.67
N TYR A 136 -6.25 -8.06 3.64
CA TYR A 136 -6.12 -8.90 4.82
C TYR A 136 -5.04 -8.37 5.77
N ALA A 137 -3.83 -8.08 5.27
CA ALA A 137 -2.74 -7.54 6.08
C ALA A 137 -3.15 -6.25 6.81
N ARG A 138 -3.79 -5.31 6.10
CA ARG A 138 -4.30 -4.05 6.69
C ARG A 138 -5.40 -4.32 7.73
N PHE A 139 -6.32 -5.24 7.44
CA PHE A 139 -7.38 -5.61 8.37
C PHE A 139 -6.84 -6.25 9.64
N ARG A 140 -5.90 -7.20 9.53
CA ARG A 140 -5.26 -7.84 10.68
C ARG A 140 -4.53 -6.86 11.59
N VAL A 141 -3.82 -5.88 11.02
CA VAL A 141 -3.20 -4.79 11.81
C VAL A 141 -4.22 -4.07 12.69
N VAL A 142 -5.41 -3.77 12.16
CA VAL A 142 -6.49 -3.11 12.92
C VAL A 142 -7.04 -4.05 13.97
N GLN A 143 -7.39 -5.28 13.58
CA GLN A 143 -7.99 -6.28 14.44
C GLN A 143 -7.13 -6.62 15.66
N ILE A 144 -5.82 -6.84 15.46
CA ILE A 144 -4.90 -7.14 16.57
C ILE A 144 -4.78 -5.93 17.52
N ARG A 145 -4.70 -4.72 16.98
CA ARG A 145 -4.63 -3.49 17.80
C ARG A 145 -5.90 -3.26 18.62
N GLU A 146 -7.07 -3.55 18.05
CA GLU A 146 -8.34 -3.47 18.77
C GLU A 146 -8.44 -4.56 19.84
N GLY A 147 -8.01 -5.79 19.53
CA GLY A 147 -7.92 -6.88 20.50
C GLY A 147 -7.06 -6.53 21.72
N ILE A 148 -5.85 -6.02 21.47
CA ILE A 148 -4.94 -5.58 22.53
C ILE A 148 -5.55 -4.42 23.36
N ARG A 149 -6.20 -3.46 22.70
CA ARG A 149 -6.80 -2.30 23.37
C ARG A 149 -7.99 -2.67 24.24
N ASN A 150 -8.83 -3.57 23.75
CA ASN A 150 -10.11 -3.92 24.38
C ASN A 150 -10.00 -5.17 25.27
N GLY A 151 -8.84 -5.84 25.29
CA GLY A 151 -8.66 -7.12 25.99
C GLY A 151 -9.46 -8.27 25.37
N THR A 152 -9.81 -8.17 24.09
CA THR A 152 -10.56 -9.20 23.37
C THR A 152 -9.61 -10.07 22.55
N SER A 153 -9.93 -11.36 22.41
CA SER A 153 -9.19 -12.27 21.52
C SER A 153 -9.13 -11.68 20.10
N SER A 154 -7.96 -11.80 19.48
CA SER A 154 -7.73 -11.36 18.10
C SER A 154 -7.09 -12.47 17.26
N ALA A 155 -7.21 -13.73 17.71
CA ALA A 155 -6.79 -14.89 16.96
C ALA A 155 -7.37 -14.86 15.53
N PRO A 156 -6.58 -15.22 14.50
CA PRO A 156 -7.08 -15.35 13.15
C PRO A 156 -8.18 -16.42 13.17
N ALA A 157 -9.30 -16.13 12.52
CA ALA A 157 -10.30 -17.16 12.27
C ALA A 157 -9.72 -18.11 11.23
N ASP A 158 -9.55 -19.38 11.60
CA ASP A 158 -9.14 -20.41 10.64
C ASP A 158 -10.27 -20.65 9.63
N PRO A 159 -10.06 -20.40 8.33
CA PRO A 159 -11.02 -20.79 7.31
C PRO A 159 -11.15 -22.32 7.18
N ASP A 160 -10.19 -23.08 7.72
CA ASP A 160 -10.11 -24.55 7.61
C ASP A 160 -10.41 -25.30 8.93
N ALA A 161 -10.74 -24.61 10.03
CA ALA A 161 -11.02 -25.25 11.33
C ALA A 161 -12.31 -26.11 11.37
N SER A 162 -12.99 -26.29 10.23
CA SER A 162 -14.03 -27.29 10.06
C SER A 162 -13.51 -28.64 9.56
N ARG A 163 -12.19 -28.78 9.31
CA ARG A 163 -11.57 -30.04 8.89
C ARG A 163 -10.27 -30.22 9.70
N VAL A 164 -10.05 -31.45 10.15
CA VAL A 164 -8.81 -31.94 10.79
C VAL A 164 -8.45 -31.39 12.17
N ALA A 165 -9.24 -31.79 13.18
CA ALA A 165 -8.64 -32.31 14.40
C ALA A 165 -8.13 -33.75 14.12
N SER A 166 -6.86 -33.91 13.75
CA SER A 166 -6.14 -35.19 13.84
C SER A 166 -4.66 -35.05 13.46
N ASP A 167 -3.80 -35.23 14.47
CA ASP A 167 -2.44 -35.80 14.44
C ASP A 167 -1.19 -35.01 13.99
N ALA A 168 -0.34 -34.77 15.00
CA ALA A 168 1.11 -35.02 15.12
C ALA A 168 2.18 -34.30 14.25
N ALA A 169 2.99 -33.51 14.99
CA ALA A 169 4.47 -33.56 15.12
C ALA A 169 5.41 -32.83 14.11
N PRO A 170 6.64 -32.43 14.54
CA PRO A 170 7.29 -31.20 14.09
C PRO A 170 8.59 -31.36 13.27
N GLY A 171 8.94 -30.30 12.50
CA GLY A 171 10.31 -29.99 12.04
C GLY A 171 10.36 -29.26 10.68
N PRO A 172 11.50 -28.66 10.24
CA PRO A 172 12.68 -28.20 10.96
C PRO A 172 12.81 -26.65 11.00
N GLN A 173 13.61 -26.15 11.93
CA GLN A 173 13.88 -24.72 12.11
C GLN A 173 14.68 -24.11 10.95
N ALA A 174 14.21 -22.97 10.44
CA ALA A 174 14.94 -22.07 9.53
C ALA A 174 15.25 -20.74 10.26
N PRO A 175 16.31 -20.00 9.87
CA PRO A 175 17.06 -19.14 10.78
C PRO A 175 16.39 -17.79 11.09
N ALA A 176 16.86 -17.18 12.17
CA ALA A 176 16.38 -15.91 12.72
C ALA A 176 16.43 -14.74 11.72
N MET A 177 15.30 -14.43 11.09
CA MET A 177 15.10 -13.21 10.28
C MET A 177 14.52 -12.04 11.10
N ALA A 178 14.55 -12.14 12.43
CA ALA A 178 14.11 -11.10 13.37
C ALA A 178 14.92 -9.78 13.25
N ALA A 179 16.02 -9.76 12.49
CA ALA A 179 16.83 -8.57 12.25
C ALA A 179 16.24 -7.61 11.19
N MET A 180 15.35 -8.07 10.30
CA MET A 180 14.80 -7.26 9.19
C MET A 180 13.51 -6.50 9.55
N LEU A 181 12.96 -6.74 10.75
CA LEU A 181 11.62 -6.29 11.15
C LEU A 181 11.63 -5.33 12.35
N ARG A 182 12.78 -4.73 12.68
CA ARG A 182 12.88 -3.80 13.83
C ARG A 182 12.11 -2.49 13.56
N PRO A 183 11.15 -2.10 14.41
CA PRO A 183 10.64 -0.74 14.45
C PRO A 183 11.53 0.08 15.39
N VAL A 184 12.12 1.19 14.92
CA VAL A 184 12.76 2.16 15.82
C VAL A 184 11.71 3.17 16.28
N ALA A 185 11.53 3.27 17.60
CA ALA A 185 10.72 4.28 18.25
C ALA A 185 11.29 5.68 17.95
N ALA A 186 10.41 6.60 17.58
CA ALA A 186 10.75 7.99 17.37
C ALA A 186 11.19 8.63 18.70
N ALA A 187 12.45 9.03 18.80
CA ALA A 187 12.94 9.88 19.87
C ALA A 187 12.44 11.32 19.66
N SER A 188 11.70 11.84 20.63
CA SER A 188 11.32 13.26 20.72
C SER A 188 12.44 14.04 21.43
N PRO A 189 12.86 15.23 20.94
CA PRO A 189 13.81 16.07 21.66
C PRO A 189 13.12 17.02 22.64
N HIS A 190 13.74 17.17 23.81
CA HIS A 190 13.39 18.16 24.83
C HIS A 190 14.02 19.54 24.53
N HIS A 191 13.22 20.58 24.72
CA HIS A 191 13.48 21.90 25.34
C HIS A 191 14.65 22.81 24.87
N GLY A 192 14.24 23.99 24.40
CA GLY A 192 15.00 25.24 24.28
C GLY A 192 14.32 26.08 23.19
N GLY A 193 13.85 27.31 23.35
CA GLY A 193 14.19 28.40 24.26
C GLY A 193 14.07 29.71 23.46
N ALA A 194 13.00 30.47 23.73
CA ALA A 194 12.87 31.93 23.62
C ALA A 194 12.77 32.68 22.26
N ALA A 195 11.86 33.68 22.32
CA ALA A 195 11.92 35.05 21.78
C ALA A 195 11.12 35.43 20.50
N SER A 196 9.90 35.94 20.76
CA SER A 196 9.32 37.25 20.36
C SER A 196 9.85 38.00 19.13
N GLY A 197 8.94 38.49 18.27
CA GLY A 197 9.24 39.55 17.28
C GLY A 197 8.18 39.82 16.21
N TYR A 198 7.17 40.61 16.55
CA TYR A 198 6.37 41.61 15.80
C TYR A 198 6.25 41.61 14.24
N CYS A 199 4.97 41.76 13.83
CA CYS A 199 4.40 42.76 12.91
C CYS A 199 4.48 42.68 11.36
N THR A 200 3.26 42.66 10.79
CA THR A 200 2.67 43.52 9.72
C THR A 200 3.01 43.38 8.22
N ALA A 201 1.93 43.08 7.48
CA ALA A 201 1.33 43.86 6.38
C ALA A 201 1.80 43.72 4.90
N ALA A 202 0.79 43.40 4.07
CA ALA A 202 0.36 44.07 2.83
C ALA A 202 1.02 43.75 1.45
N GLY A 203 0.13 43.71 0.43
CA GLY A 203 0.41 43.86 -1.01
C GLY A 203 -0.03 42.65 -1.86
N ALA A 204 -1.21 42.64 -2.49
CA ALA A 204 -1.50 43.03 -3.90
C ALA A 204 -0.80 42.12 -4.94
N SER A 205 -1.36 41.62 -6.05
CA SER A 205 -2.63 41.71 -6.78
C SER A 205 -2.65 40.54 -7.82
N PRO A 206 -3.73 40.28 -8.56
CA PRO A 206 -3.98 39.01 -9.26
C PRO A 206 -3.48 39.02 -10.72
N VAL A 207 -3.11 37.84 -11.25
CA VAL A 207 -3.07 37.61 -12.70
C VAL A 207 -3.81 36.31 -13.01
N ALA A 208 -4.93 36.48 -13.70
CA ALA A 208 -5.68 35.42 -14.34
C ALA A 208 -4.91 34.91 -15.56
N ALA A 209 -4.86 33.59 -15.74
CA ALA A 209 -4.59 32.96 -17.02
C ALA A 209 -5.25 31.58 -17.05
N GLY A 210 -6.16 31.41 -18.00
CA GLY A 210 -7.03 30.23 -18.15
C GLY A 210 -6.27 28.95 -18.48
N GLY A 211 -6.79 27.84 -17.96
CA GLY A 211 -6.36 26.48 -18.25
C GLY A 211 -7.58 25.63 -18.61
N VAL A 212 -7.51 25.01 -19.78
CA VAL A 212 -8.57 24.30 -20.48
C VAL A 212 -9.11 23.11 -19.66
N MET A 213 -10.44 23.04 -19.57
CA MET A 213 -11.20 22.03 -18.85
C MET A 213 -11.07 20.66 -19.54
N GLN A 214 -10.42 19.70 -18.88
CA GLN A 214 -10.53 18.28 -19.25
C GLN A 214 -11.93 17.77 -18.86
N PRO A 215 -12.66 17.06 -19.74
CA PRO A 215 -14.00 16.59 -19.42
C PRO A 215 -13.94 15.50 -18.34
N GLN A 216 -14.33 15.85 -17.12
CA GLN A 216 -14.52 14.87 -16.05
C GLN A 216 -15.86 14.16 -16.26
N MET A 217 -15.81 12.84 -16.48
CA MET A 217 -16.99 11.98 -16.44
C MET A 217 -17.72 12.17 -15.10
N PRO A 218 -19.04 12.50 -15.11
CA PRO A 218 -19.81 12.73 -13.89
C PRO A 218 -19.67 11.59 -12.88
N HIS A 219 -19.46 11.93 -11.60
CA HIS A 219 -19.31 10.94 -10.52
C HIS A 219 -20.46 9.93 -10.44
N ALA A 220 -21.68 10.33 -10.82
CA ALA A 220 -22.84 9.46 -10.89
C ALA A 220 -22.68 8.32 -11.94
N ILE A 221 -22.10 8.63 -13.10
CA ILE A 221 -21.87 7.63 -14.16
C ILE A 221 -20.82 6.62 -13.71
N LYS A 222 -19.77 7.06 -13.02
CA LYS A 222 -18.73 6.18 -12.46
C LYS A 222 -19.31 5.23 -11.40
N ALA A 223 -20.14 5.75 -10.49
CA ALA A 223 -20.76 4.95 -9.44
C ALA A 223 -21.71 3.88 -10.01
N GLU A 224 -22.56 4.25 -10.97
CA GLU A 224 -23.50 3.31 -11.57
C GLU A 224 -22.80 2.27 -12.46
N SER A 225 -21.78 2.67 -13.23
CA SER A 225 -21.01 1.74 -14.06
C SER A 225 -20.27 0.70 -13.20
N LYS A 226 -19.72 1.12 -12.05
CA LYS A 226 -19.07 0.21 -11.09
C LYS A 226 -20.06 -0.80 -10.52
N LYS A 227 -21.24 -0.34 -10.12
CA LYS A 227 -22.32 -1.21 -9.60
C LYS A 227 -22.71 -2.27 -10.62
N GLN A 228 -22.87 -1.90 -11.89
CA GLN A 228 -23.19 -2.85 -12.97
C GLN A 228 -22.07 -3.89 -13.17
N ALA A 229 -20.79 -3.52 -13.03
CA ALA A 229 -19.68 -4.47 -13.09
C ALA A 229 -19.70 -5.47 -11.91
N GLU A 230 -20.01 -5.01 -10.70
CA GLU A 230 -20.15 -5.88 -9.51
C GLU A 230 -21.32 -6.87 -9.63
N PHE A 231 -22.45 -6.44 -10.19
CA PHE A 231 -23.58 -7.33 -10.50
C PHE A 231 -23.22 -8.36 -11.58
N ALA A 232 -22.44 -7.96 -12.59
CA ALA A 232 -21.99 -8.89 -13.62
C ALA A 232 -21.06 -9.97 -13.04
N SER A 233 -20.13 -9.58 -12.17
CA SER A 233 -19.26 -10.52 -11.43
C SER A 233 -20.10 -11.53 -10.65
N SER A 234 -21.06 -11.04 -9.86
CA SER A 234 -21.93 -11.92 -9.07
C SER A 234 -22.75 -12.87 -9.97
N ALA A 235 -23.27 -12.40 -11.11
CA ALA A 235 -24.03 -13.24 -12.03
C ALA A 235 -23.18 -14.36 -12.65
N LEU A 236 -21.88 -14.11 -12.89
CA LEU A 236 -20.95 -15.14 -13.35
C LEU A 236 -20.70 -16.21 -12.28
N ASP A 237 -20.62 -15.82 -11.00
CA ASP A 237 -20.47 -16.76 -9.88
C ASP A 237 -21.66 -17.72 -9.76
N PHE A 238 -22.86 -17.29 -10.17
CA PHE A 238 -24.07 -18.12 -10.22
C PHE A 238 -24.32 -18.77 -11.59
N GLY A 239 -23.40 -18.64 -12.56
CA GLY A 239 -23.52 -19.22 -13.89
C GLY A 239 -24.59 -18.55 -14.79
N ASP A 240 -25.14 -17.40 -14.39
CA ASP A 240 -26.09 -16.62 -15.20
C ASP A 240 -25.35 -15.70 -16.18
N VAL A 241 -24.87 -16.31 -17.27
CA VAL A 241 -24.16 -15.63 -18.36
C VAL A 241 -25.03 -14.57 -19.03
N ALA A 242 -26.35 -14.78 -19.08
CA ALA A 242 -27.28 -13.85 -19.71
C ALA A 242 -27.39 -12.53 -18.93
N THR A 243 -27.45 -12.60 -17.60
CA THR A 243 -27.47 -11.43 -16.72
C THR A 243 -26.12 -10.75 -16.68
N ALA A 244 -25.01 -11.49 -16.62
CA ALA A 244 -23.66 -10.92 -16.68
C ALA A 244 -23.45 -10.07 -17.95
N ARG A 245 -23.82 -10.61 -19.11
CA ARG A 245 -23.74 -9.90 -20.40
C ARG A 245 -24.60 -8.63 -20.42
N ARG A 246 -25.79 -8.67 -19.81
CA ARG A 246 -26.71 -7.52 -19.74
C ARG A 246 -26.12 -6.38 -18.91
N CYS A 247 -25.59 -6.68 -17.73
CA CYS A 247 -24.97 -5.71 -16.83
C CYS A 247 -23.73 -5.05 -17.45
N LEU A 248 -22.87 -5.81 -18.12
CA LEU A 248 -21.69 -5.26 -18.81
C LEU A 248 -22.05 -4.33 -19.96
N LEU A 249 -23.07 -4.68 -20.77
CA LEU A 249 -23.54 -3.81 -21.84
C LEU A 249 -24.16 -2.51 -21.30
N GLU A 250 -24.80 -2.56 -20.13
CA GLU A 250 -25.37 -1.38 -19.49
C GLU A 250 -24.28 -0.46 -18.92
N ALA A 251 -23.25 -1.03 -18.28
CA ALA A 251 -22.06 -0.28 -17.86
C ALA A 251 -21.41 0.45 -19.05
N LEU A 252 -21.26 -0.21 -20.19
CA LEU A 252 -20.71 0.42 -21.41
C LEU A 252 -21.61 1.55 -21.94
N ARG A 253 -22.93 1.40 -21.92
CA ARG A 253 -23.85 2.48 -22.33
C ARG A 253 -23.74 3.72 -21.45
N LEU A 254 -23.61 3.51 -20.14
CA LEU A 254 -23.42 4.59 -19.17
C LEU A 254 -22.09 5.32 -19.43
N ILE A 255 -21.03 4.58 -19.70
CA ILE A 255 -19.70 5.14 -20.02
C ILE A 255 -19.72 5.92 -21.34
N ASP A 256 -20.39 5.39 -22.37
CA ASP A 256 -20.49 6.00 -23.70
C ASP A 256 -21.51 7.17 -23.76
N GLY A 257 -22.18 7.50 -22.65
CA GLY A 257 -23.22 8.55 -22.60
C GLY A 257 -24.47 8.21 -23.43
N ARG A 258 -24.67 6.94 -23.80
CA ARG A 258 -25.85 6.46 -24.55
C ARG A 258 -26.98 6.11 -23.59
N VAL A 259 -27.40 7.09 -22.79
CA VAL A 259 -28.58 6.98 -21.93
C VAL A 259 -29.82 7.22 -22.81
N LYS A 260 -30.77 6.27 -22.81
CA LYS A 260 -32.09 6.44 -23.45
C LYS A 260 -33.03 7.23 -22.56
#